data_AF-A0A1K1T2J2-F1
#
_entry.id   AF-A0A1K1T2J2-F1
#
_cell.length_a   1.000
_cell.length_b   1.000
_cell.length_c   1.000
_cell.angle_alpha   90.00
_cell.angle_beta   90.00
_cell.angle_gamma   90.00
#
_symmetry.space_group_name_H-M   'P 1'
#
loop_
_entity.id
_entity.type
_entity.pdbx_description
1 polymer ?
#
loop_
_entity_poly.entity_id
_entity_poly.type
_entity_poly.pdbx_seq_one_letter_code
_entity_poly.pdbx_strand_id
1 'polypeptide(L)'
;MPTKETSLNPPRNHVAPLLVQKFQHDYEEIMQHYTLLQQLEITEHLLSLVQLARQEGVHSDQFWHQYKAKDLALLKRYGKTLKPYVSKSFHAYFYYDTVLAQKEIYSSEVYNSLPGAEQSLSADEREQFLQLCQNVLDWAIHFLYLQKEPEGLEIETVTAPSIEEPDKEATRYRQLLTLYYLLKAGFQTEHRDNGNISDIVRLAHLLTGVKFTSLQNSDIYKKYAKIPDHKAGMQLLADLQYIRPYFTVLHMESAVALIDEDIRQHEKRIRK
;
A
#
# COMPACT_ATOMS: atom_id res chain seq x y z
N MET A 1 52.43 -36.30 5.43
CA MET A 1 51.10 -36.29 6.08
C MET A 1 50.23 -35.38 5.24
N PRO A 2 49.19 -35.88 4.55
CA PRO A 2 48.29 -35.00 3.81
C PRO A 2 47.47 -34.21 4.82
N THR A 3 47.61 -32.89 4.81
CA THR A 3 46.72 -31.96 5.52
C THR A 3 45.31 -32.24 5.03
N LYS A 4 44.44 -32.67 5.93
CA LYS A 4 43.00 -32.79 5.67
C LYS A 4 42.53 -31.36 5.38
N GLU A 5 42.35 -30.99 4.11
CA GLU A 5 41.64 -29.78 3.75
C GLU A 5 40.23 -29.90 4.34
N THR A 6 39.98 -29.17 5.42
CA THR A 6 38.63 -29.04 5.95
C THR A 6 37.85 -28.29 4.88
N SER A 7 37.03 -29.01 4.12
CA SER A 7 36.22 -28.42 3.06
C SER A 7 35.35 -27.33 3.68
N LEU A 8 35.50 -26.08 3.20
CA LEU A 8 34.68 -24.96 3.62
C LEU A 8 33.19 -25.30 3.44
N ASN A 9 32.40 -24.98 4.46
CA ASN A 9 30.95 -25.14 4.42
C ASN A 9 30.27 -23.80 4.78
N PRO A 10 29.59 -23.14 3.82
CA PRO A 10 29.45 -23.50 2.41
C PRO A 10 30.77 -23.41 1.60
N PRO A 11 30.90 -24.11 0.46
CA PRO A 11 32.07 -23.95 -0.40
C PRO A 11 32.06 -22.59 -1.09
N ARG A 12 33.25 -22.10 -1.45
CA ARG A 12 33.45 -20.70 -1.89
C ARG A 12 32.60 -20.30 -3.10
N ASN A 13 32.40 -21.21 -4.06
CA ASN A 13 31.55 -21.00 -5.23
C ASN A 13 30.07 -20.76 -4.90
N HIS A 14 29.61 -21.04 -3.68
CA HIS A 14 28.24 -20.79 -3.24
C HIS A 14 28.09 -19.48 -2.46
N VAL A 15 29.18 -18.79 -2.13
CA VAL A 15 29.15 -17.56 -1.31
C VAL A 15 28.31 -16.47 -1.95
N ALA A 16 28.57 -16.11 -3.21
CA ALA A 16 27.81 -15.06 -3.90
C ALA A 16 26.31 -15.43 -4.03
N PRO A 17 25.92 -16.64 -4.48
CA PRO A 17 24.51 -17.06 -4.46
C PRO A 17 23.83 -16.99 -3.09
N LEU A 18 24.51 -17.42 -2.02
CA LEU A 18 23.95 -17.39 -0.65
C LEU A 18 23.80 -15.96 -0.13
N LEU A 19 24.74 -15.07 -0.45
CA LEU A 19 24.62 -13.65 -0.14
C LEU A 19 23.42 -13.01 -0.84
N VAL A 20 23.18 -13.34 -2.11
CA VAL A 20 22.01 -12.85 -2.85
C VAL A 20 20.72 -13.37 -2.22
N GLN A 21 20.66 -14.64 -1.84
CA GLN A 21 19.50 -15.20 -1.17
C GLN A 21 19.21 -14.48 0.15
N LYS A 22 20.25 -14.18 0.95
CA LYS A 22 20.11 -13.40 2.18
C LYS A 22 19.64 -11.97 1.89
N PHE A 23 20.20 -11.32 0.86
CA PHE A 23 19.78 -9.99 0.42
C PHE A 23 18.32 -9.97 0.00
N GLN A 24 17.91 -10.92 -0.84
CA GLN A 24 16.54 -11.07 -1.30
C GLN A 24 15.58 -11.32 -0.14
N HIS A 25 15.95 -12.20 0.80
CA HIS A 25 15.13 -12.45 1.99
C HIS A 25 14.97 -11.20 2.87
N ASP A 26 16.06 -10.48 3.15
CA ASP A 26 16.02 -9.21 3.89
C ASP A 26 15.13 -8.19 3.17
N TYR A 27 15.21 -8.11 1.84
CA TYR A 27 14.38 -7.26 0.99
C TYR A 27 12.90 -7.64 1.09
N GLU A 28 12.54 -8.89 0.83
CA GLU A 28 11.16 -9.38 0.86
C GLU A 28 10.52 -9.17 2.23
N GLU A 29 11.26 -9.38 3.32
CA GLU A 29 10.77 -9.17 4.68
C GLU A 29 10.44 -7.70 4.93
N ILE A 30 11.30 -6.75 4.51
CA ILE A 30 11.01 -5.33 4.73
C ILE A 30 9.86 -4.84 3.85
N MET A 31 9.70 -5.37 2.64
CA MET A 31 8.64 -4.94 1.71
C MET A 31 7.23 -5.16 2.28
N GLN A 32 7.04 -6.18 3.13
CA GLN A 32 5.75 -6.46 3.78
C GLN A 32 5.25 -5.32 4.67
N HIS A 33 6.12 -4.39 5.08
CA HIS A 33 5.79 -3.28 5.96
C HIS A 33 5.44 -1.97 5.23
N TYR A 34 5.51 -1.96 3.90
CA TYR A 34 5.44 -0.75 3.09
C TYR A 34 4.25 -0.76 2.13
N THR A 35 3.71 0.43 1.84
CA THR A 35 2.71 0.59 0.77
C THR A 35 3.37 0.46 -0.60
N LEU A 36 2.60 0.23 -1.66
CA LEU A 36 3.14 0.09 -3.03
C LEU A 36 4.08 1.23 -3.45
N LEU A 37 3.70 2.49 -3.16
CA LEU A 37 4.52 3.66 -3.48
C LEU A 37 5.83 3.67 -2.69
N GLN A 38 5.79 3.26 -1.42
CA GLN A 38 6.99 3.14 -0.59
C GLN A 38 7.89 1.99 -1.05
N GLN A 39 7.29 0.85 -1.42
CA GLN A 39 8.02 -0.30 -1.96
C GLN A 39 8.76 0.10 -3.25
N LEU A 40 8.11 0.83 -4.16
CA LEU A 40 8.76 1.37 -5.36
C LEU A 40 9.97 2.22 -5.01
N GLU A 41 9.80 3.25 -4.17
CA GLU A 41 10.90 4.16 -3.84
C GLU A 41 12.06 3.48 -3.10
N ILE A 42 11.76 2.54 -2.20
CA ILE A 42 12.81 1.79 -1.48
C ILE A 42 13.54 0.85 -2.46
N THR A 43 12.82 0.22 -3.39
CA THR A 43 13.44 -0.68 -4.38
C THR A 43 14.30 0.11 -5.36
N GLU A 44 13.85 1.26 -5.84
CA GLU A 44 14.63 2.19 -6.67
C GLU A 44 15.87 2.70 -5.93
N HIS A 45 15.72 3.03 -4.64
CA HIS A 45 16.83 3.44 -3.80
C HIS A 45 17.90 2.35 -3.71
N LEU A 46 17.51 1.12 -3.32
CA LEU A 46 18.40 -0.04 -3.24
C LEU A 46 19.07 -0.34 -4.59
N LEU A 47 18.31 -0.27 -5.69
CA LEU A 47 18.85 -0.46 -7.03
C LEU A 47 19.93 0.59 -7.34
N SER A 48 19.67 1.85 -6.99
CA SER A 48 20.65 2.92 -7.19
C SER A 48 21.93 2.73 -6.37
N LEU A 49 21.84 2.11 -5.18
CA LEU A 49 23.01 1.79 -4.35
C LEU A 49 23.83 0.63 -4.95
N VAL A 50 23.16 -0.41 -5.46
CA VAL A 50 23.83 -1.52 -6.17
C VAL A 50 24.52 -1.01 -7.42
N GLN A 51 23.87 -0.16 -8.22
CA GLN A 51 24.46 0.46 -9.40
C GLN A 51 25.67 1.34 -9.05
N LEU A 52 25.57 2.14 -7.99
CA LEU A 52 26.66 2.96 -7.48
C LEU A 52 27.87 2.09 -7.08
N ALA A 53 27.63 0.95 -6.42
CA ALA A 53 28.68 0.02 -6.01
C ALA A 53 29.43 -0.60 -7.21
N ARG A 54 28.72 -0.83 -8.33
CA ARG A 54 29.31 -1.31 -9.58
C ARG A 54 30.13 -0.23 -10.31
N GLN A 55 29.73 1.03 -10.23
CA GLN A 55 30.36 2.13 -10.98
C GLN A 55 31.60 2.70 -10.28
N GLU A 56 31.52 3.00 -8.98
CA GLU A 56 32.57 3.76 -8.29
C GLU A 56 33.52 2.88 -7.47
N GLY A 57 33.17 1.60 -7.28
CA GLY A 57 33.89 0.69 -6.40
C GLY A 57 33.75 1.08 -4.93
N VAL A 58 33.37 0.12 -4.08
CA VAL A 58 33.04 0.39 -2.66
C VAL A 58 34.22 0.92 -1.82
N HIS A 59 35.45 0.75 -2.32
CA HIS A 59 36.66 1.27 -1.66
C HIS A 59 36.88 2.78 -1.88
N SER A 60 36.05 3.43 -2.70
CA SER A 60 36.10 4.86 -2.91
C SER A 60 35.40 5.62 -1.78
N ASP A 61 36.02 6.67 -1.24
CA ASP A 61 35.36 7.58 -0.30
C ASP A 61 34.10 8.21 -0.92
N GLN A 62 34.13 8.42 -2.24
CA GLN A 62 33.01 8.97 -3.01
C GLN A 62 31.77 8.06 -2.95
N PHE A 63 31.96 6.74 -3.01
CA PHE A 63 30.89 5.76 -2.86
C PHE A 63 30.17 5.96 -1.52
N TRP A 64 30.92 6.01 -0.41
CA TRP A 64 30.32 6.13 0.93
C TRP A 64 29.69 7.51 1.18
N HIS A 65 30.23 8.57 0.58
CA HIS A 65 29.59 9.88 0.60
C HIS A 65 28.23 9.86 -0.10
N GLN A 66 28.16 9.28 -1.31
CA GLN A 66 26.91 9.16 -2.06
C GLN A 66 25.91 8.21 -1.41
N TYR A 67 26.37 7.07 -0.89
CA TYR A 67 25.57 6.13 -0.12
C TYR A 67 24.87 6.87 1.03
N LYS A 68 25.63 7.57 1.87
CA LYS A 68 25.09 8.30 3.03
C LYS A 68 24.11 9.39 2.62
N ALA A 69 24.39 10.11 1.52
CA ALA A 69 23.50 11.15 1.03
C ALA A 69 22.14 10.58 0.59
N LYS A 70 22.14 9.46 -0.14
CA LYS A 70 20.93 8.75 -0.58
C LYS A 70 20.14 8.19 0.60
N ASP A 71 20.81 7.48 1.53
CA ASP A 71 20.17 6.92 2.72
C ASP A 71 19.56 8.03 3.61
N LEU A 72 20.27 9.17 3.76
CA LEU A 72 19.75 10.31 4.51
C LEU A 72 18.54 10.96 3.84
N ALA A 73 18.50 11.03 2.51
CA ALA A 73 17.34 11.54 1.78
C ALA A 73 16.10 10.67 2.03
N LEU A 74 16.26 9.33 1.96
CA LEU A 74 15.19 8.38 2.26
C LEU A 74 14.73 8.51 3.72
N LEU A 75 15.67 8.60 4.66
CA LEU A 75 15.37 8.77 6.08
C LEU A 75 14.65 10.09 6.39
N LYS A 76 15.03 11.20 5.75
CA LYS A 76 14.35 12.50 5.91
C LYS A 76 12.91 12.45 5.40
N ARG A 77 12.65 11.69 4.34
CA ARG A 77 11.31 11.54 3.75
C ARG A 77 10.37 10.70 4.61
N TYR A 78 10.86 9.59 5.15
CA TYR A 78 10.02 8.58 5.82
C TYR A 78 10.13 8.57 7.35
N GLY A 79 11.24 9.04 7.92
CA GLY A 79 11.45 9.09 9.35
C GLY A 79 11.25 7.73 10.02
N LYS A 80 10.36 7.68 11.02
CA LYS A 80 10.13 6.46 11.84
C LYS A 80 9.58 5.28 11.05
N THR A 81 8.94 5.49 9.90
CA THR A 81 8.40 4.37 9.10
C THR A 81 9.52 3.58 8.42
N LEU A 82 10.73 4.15 8.30
CA LEU A 82 11.89 3.49 7.72
C LEU A 82 12.59 2.49 8.68
N LYS A 83 12.06 2.29 9.89
CA LYS A 83 12.64 1.37 10.89
C LYS A 83 12.90 -0.05 10.35
N PRO A 84 11.95 -0.72 9.64
CA PRO A 84 12.20 -2.03 9.06
C PRO A 84 13.42 -2.04 8.13
N TYR A 85 13.51 -1.10 7.19
CA TYR A 85 14.67 -0.95 6.30
C TYR A 85 16.00 -0.78 7.08
N VAL A 86 16.04 0.14 8.05
CA VAL A 86 17.27 0.40 8.83
C VAL A 86 17.69 -0.83 9.64
N SER A 87 16.72 -1.60 10.16
CA SER A 87 17.00 -2.79 10.99
C SER A 87 17.77 -3.88 10.22
N LYS A 88 17.61 -3.97 8.90
CA LYS A 88 18.31 -4.94 8.06
C LYS A 88 19.73 -4.56 7.68
N SER A 89 20.14 -3.32 7.97
CA SER A 89 21.51 -2.85 7.77
C SER A 89 22.04 -3.15 6.36
N PHE A 90 21.34 -2.67 5.32
CA PHE A 90 21.72 -2.94 3.92
C PHE A 90 23.14 -2.48 3.57
N HIS A 91 23.67 -1.45 4.24
CA HIS A 91 25.07 -1.03 4.11
C HIS A 91 26.07 -2.18 4.34
N ALA A 92 25.74 -3.15 5.20
CA ALA A 92 26.62 -4.27 5.53
C ALA A 92 26.92 -5.18 4.32
N TYR A 93 26.03 -5.22 3.33
CA TYR A 93 26.27 -5.97 2.10
C TYR A 93 27.43 -5.42 1.26
N PHE A 94 27.78 -4.15 1.46
CA PHE A 94 28.88 -3.49 0.74
C PHE A 94 30.21 -3.57 1.52
N TYR A 95 30.19 -3.91 2.82
CA TYR A 95 31.42 -4.17 3.58
C TYR A 95 32.00 -5.55 3.24
N TYR A 96 32.59 -5.66 2.05
CA TYR A 96 33.08 -6.93 1.48
C TYR A 96 34.09 -7.68 2.36
N ASP A 97 34.76 -6.98 3.26
CA ASP A 97 35.72 -7.55 4.20
C ASP A 97 35.07 -8.21 5.41
N THR A 98 33.78 -7.94 5.69
CA THR A 98 33.11 -8.46 6.90
C THR A 98 31.73 -9.07 6.62
N VAL A 99 31.20 -8.88 5.40
CA VAL A 99 29.85 -9.29 4.99
C VAL A 99 29.60 -10.77 5.24
N LEU A 100 30.62 -11.64 5.07
CA LEU A 100 30.48 -13.08 5.26
C LEU A 100 30.12 -13.46 6.70
N ALA A 101 30.65 -12.74 7.69
CA ALA A 101 30.29 -12.91 9.08
C ALA A 101 29.03 -12.11 9.44
N GLN A 102 28.94 -10.84 9.01
CA GLN A 102 27.82 -9.96 9.36
C GLN A 102 26.47 -10.43 8.81
N LYS A 103 26.47 -11.10 7.65
CA LYS A 103 25.28 -11.69 7.02
C LYS A 103 25.16 -13.18 7.25
N GLU A 104 25.95 -13.72 8.20
CA GLU A 104 25.86 -15.10 8.69
C GLU A 104 26.02 -16.15 7.58
N ILE A 105 26.82 -15.85 6.55
CA ILE A 105 27.16 -16.82 5.49
C ILE A 105 28.13 -17.86 6.04
N TYR A 106 29.09 -17.40 6.84
CA TYR A 106 29.93 -18.24 7.69
C TYR A 106 29.63 -17.95 9.15
N SER A 107 29.73 -18.99 10.00
CA SER A 107 29.78 -18.77 11.44
C SER A 107 31.05 -18.00 11.80
N SER A 108 31.03 -17.29 12.93
CA SER A 108 32.21 -16.54 13.39
C SER A 108 33.44 -17.42 13.58
N GLU A 109 33.26 -18.69 13.98
CA GLU A 109 34.34 -19.66 14.11
C GLU A 109 34.99 -19.98 12.76
N VAL A 110 34.17 -20.28 11.73
CA VAL A 110 34.66 -20.56 10.37
C VAL A 110 35.34 -19.31 9.81
N TYR A 111 34.70 -18.16 9.93
CA TYR A 111 35.24 -16.89 9.42
C TYR A 111 36.60 -16.53 10.04
N ASN A 112 36.75 -16.69 11.36
CA ASN A 112 38.01 -16.40 12.05
C ASN A 112 39.12 -17.41 11.75
N SER A 113 38.75 -18.60 11.25
CA SER A 113 39.72 -19.62 10.81
C SER A 113 40.24 -19.41 9.39
N LEU A 114 39.57 -18.56 8.60
CA LEU A 114 39.97 -18.25 7.22
C LEU A 114 41.25 -17.41 7.18
N PRO A 115 42.14 -17.64 6.20
CA PRO A 115 43.20 -16.70 5.85
C PRO A 115 42.61 -15.32 5.54
N GLY A 116 43.32 -14.23 5.89
CA GLY A 116 42.79 -12.86 5.74
C GLY A 116 42.31 -12.52 4.32
N ALA A 117 42.92 -13.09 3.27
CA ALA A 117 42.47 -12.89 1.88
C ALA A 117 41.14 -13.60 1.57
N GLU A 118 40.81 -14.68 2.28
CA GLU A 118 39.56 -15.44 2.11
C GLU A 118 38.43 -14.90 3.01
N GLN A 119 38.73 -14.03 3.96
CA GLN A 119 37.73 -13.33 4.76
C GLN A 119 36.95 -12.28 3.94
N SER A 120 37.60 -11.70 2.92
CA SER A 120 36.98 -10.74 2.00
C SER A 120 36.39 -11.42 0.77
N LEU A 121 35.40 -10.78 0.14
CA LEU A 121 34.92 -11.21 -1.19
C LEU A 121 35.97 -10.97 -2.29
N SER A 122 36.14 -11.96 -3.16
CA SER A 122 36.95 -11.85 -4.37
C SER A 122 36.30 -10.89 -5.39
N ALA A 123 37.07 -10.44 -6.40
CA ALA A 123 36.53 -9.57 -7.44
C ALA A 123 35.35 -10.22 -8.18
N ASP A 124 35.47 -11.50 -8.54
CA ASP A 124 34.45 -12.24 -9.27
C ASP A 124 33.19 -12.44 -8.41
N GLU A 125 33.35 -12.73 -7.12
CA GLU A 125 32.22 -12.88 -6.19
C GLU A 125 31.47 -11.57 -5.99
N ARG A 126 32.19 -10.45 -5.91
CA ARG A 126 31.58 -9.11 -5.82
C ARG A 126 30.76 -8.81 -7.06
N GLU A 127 31.33 -9.03 -8.24
CA GLU A 127 30.62 -8.77 -9.50
C GLU A 127 29.39 -9.67 -9.64
N GLN A 128 29.53 -10.97 -9.35
CA GLN A 128 28.41 -11.90 -9.37
C GLN A 128 27.32 -11.50 -8.37
N PHE A 129 27.69 -11.16 -7.14
CA PHE A 129 26.76 -10.71 -6.11
C PHE A 129 25.99 -9.45 -6.55
N LEU A 130 26.69 -8.41 -7.00
CA LEU A 130 26.07 -7.16 -7.43
C LEU A 130 25.16 -7.35 -8.64
N GLN A 131 25.58 -8.14 -9.64
CA GLN A 131 24.78 -8.42 -10.83
C GLN A 131 23.48 -9.17 -10.46
N LEU A 132 23.56 -10.16 -9.57
CA LEU A 132 22.39 -10.92 -9.15
C LEU A 132 21.44 -10.08 -8.28
N CYS A 133 21.97 -9.26 -7.35
CA CYS A 133 21.15 -8.31 -6.58
C CYS A 133 20.45 -7.30 -7.49
N GLN A 134 21.15 -6.79 -8.49
CA GLN A 134 20.54 -5.91 -9.50
C GLN A 134 19.40 -6.62 -10.22
N ASN A 135 19.59 -7.86 -10.68
CA ASN A 135 18.54 -8.62 -11.35
C ASN A 135 17.31 -8.76 -10.43
N VAL A 136 17.49 -9.14 -9.16
CA VAL A 136 16.40 -9.27 -8.19
C VAL A 136 15.60 -7.96 -8.08
N LEU A 137 16.29 -6.82 -7.96
CA LEU A 137 15.65 -5.52 -7.81
C LEU A 137 14.98 -5.03 -9.11
N ASP A 138 15.59 -5.28 -10.28
CA ASP A 138 15.02 -4.95 -11.58
C ASP A 138 13.71 -5.72 -11.81
N TRP A 139 13.68 -7.02 -11.48
CA TRP A 139 12.46 -7.82 -11.51
C TRP A 139 11.41 -7.31 -10.52
N ALA A 140 11.81 -6.99 -9.29
CA ALA A 140 10.90 -6.48 -8.29
C ALA A 140 10.25 -5.15 -8.71
N ILE A 141 11.05 -4.20 -9.21
CA ILE A 141 10.55 -2.93 -9.75
C ILE A 141 9.57 -3.18 -10.89
N HIS A 142 9.88 -4.08 -11.82
CA HIS A 142 8.98 -4.42 -12.92
C HIS A 142 7.61 -4.88 -12.41
N PHE A 143 7.57 -5.80 -11.44
CA PHE A 143 6.31 -6.27 -10.86
C PHE A 143 5.58 -5.20 -10.05
N LEU A 144 6.30 -4.35 -9.32
CA LEU A 144 5.69 -3.23 -8.59
C LEU A 144 5.05 -2.22 -9.54
N TYR A 145 5.69 -1.93 -10.69
CA TYR A 145 5.09 -1.08 -11.72
C TYR A 145 3.85 -1.72 -12.36
N LEU A 146 3.80 -3.04 -12.53
CA LEU A 146 2.61 -3.74 -13.00
C LEU A 146 1.44 -3.70 -12.00
N GLN A 147 1.71 -3.49 -10.70
CA GLN A 147 0.69 -3.29 -9.68
C GLN A 147 0.22 -1.84 -9.58
N LYS A 148 0.97 -0.90 -10.17
CA LYS A 148 0.63 0.51 -10.17
C LYS A 148 -0.50 0.76 -11.16
N GLU A 149 -1.45 1.58 -10.74
CA GLU A 149 -2.51 2.04 -11.65
C GLU A 149 -1.91 2.89 -12.79
N PRO A 150 -2.44 2.80 -14.01
CA PRO A 150 -1.96 3.57 -15.16
C PRO A 150 -1.99 5.08 -14.86
N GLU A 151 -0.84 5.74 -15.03
CA GLU A 151 -0.80 7.20 -15.00
C GLU A 151 -1.66 7.76 -16.15
N GLY A 152 -2.64 8.60 -15.83
CA GLY A 152 -3.54 9.20 -16.81
C GLY A 152 -4.87 8.48 -17.02
N LEU A 153 -5.13 7.37 -16.31
CA LEU A 153 -6.50 7.11 -15.90
C LEU A 153 -6.78 8.10 -14.76
N GLU A 154 -7.51 9.17 -15.07
CA GLU A 154 -8.29 9.86 -14.05
C GLU A 154 -9.31 8.84 -13.49
N ILE A 155 -8.84 7.93 -12.64
CA ILE A 155 -9.68 7.51 -11.55
C ILE A 155 -9.85 8.82 -10.80
N GLU A 156 -11.02 9.44 -10.97
CA GLU A 156 -11.48 10.47 -10.05
C GLU A 156 -11.36 9.82 -8.67
N THR A 157 -10.22 10.04 -8.01
CA THR A 157 -10.13 9.85 -6.58
C THR A 157 -11.20 10.78 -6.07
N VAL A 158 -12.32 10.20 -5.67
CA VAL A 158 -13.29 10.88 -4.83
C VAL A 158 -12.51 11.14 -3.56
N THR A 159 -11.75 12.23 -3.55
CA THR A 159 -11.34 12.91 -2.36
C THR A 159 -12.67 13.19 -1.70
N ALA A 160 -13.02 12.36 -0.71
CA ALA A 160 -14.07 12.71 0.24
C ALA A 160 -13.79 14.17 0.57
N PRO A 161 -14.72 15.11 0.29
CA PRO A 161 -14.43 16.51 0.49
C PRO A 161 -13.97 16.64 1.94
N SER A 162 -12.71 17.01 2.11
CA SER A 162 -12.12 17.43 3.37
C SER A 162 -12.70 18.81 3.68
N ILE A 163 -14.01 18.84 3.87
CA ILE A 163 -14.66 19.83 4.68
C ILE A 163 -14.89 19.06 5.98
N GLU A 164 -14.22 19.48 7.04
CA GLU A 164 -14.67 19.18 8.39
C GLU A 164 -16.15 19.60 8.49
N GLU A 165 -17.08 18.69 8.18
CA GLU A 165 -18.49 18.89 8.49
C GLU A 165 -18.71 18.42 9.93
N PRO A 166 -19.10 19.31 10.85
CA PRO A 166 -19.33 18.95 12.24
C PRO A 166 -20.63 18.14 12.44
N ASP A 167 -21.42 17.95 11.37
CA ASP A 167 -22.75 17.37 11.48
C ASP A 167 -22.77 15.87 11.16
N LYS A 168 -22.55 15.07 12.22
CA LYS A 168 -22.72 13.60 12.19
C LYS A 168 -24.07 13.17 11.62
N GLU A 169 -25.10 14.02 11.69
CA GLU A 169 -26.42 13.73 11.17
C GLU A 169 -26.51 13.87 9.65
N ALA A 170 -25.81 14.85 9.05
CA ALA A 170 -25.68 14.98 7.60
C ALA A 170 -24.92 13.78 7.00
N THR A 171 -23.79 13.39 7.59
CA THR A 171 -23.02 12.23 7.13
C THR A 171 -23.84 10.93 7.19
N ARG A 172 -24.60 10.71 8.27
CA ARG A 172 -25.47 9.52 8.41
C ARG A 172 -26.60 9.52 7.40
N TYR A 173 -27.22 10.67 7.14
CA TYR A 173 -28.29 10.75 6.15
C TYR A 173 -27.77 10.41 4.75
N ARG A 174 -26.60 10.93 4.37
CA ARG A 174 -25.94 10.59 3.10
C ARG A 174 -25.65 9.10 2.99
N GLN A 175 -25.15 8.45 4.04
CA GLN A 175 -24.94 6.99 4.08
C GLN A 175 -26.23 6.20 3.83
N LEU A 176 -27.33 6.61 4.47
CA LEU A 176 -28.64 5.98 4.27
C LEU A 176 -29.19 6.22 2.85
N LEU A 177 -28.97 7.41 2.30
CA LEU A 177 -29.36 7.77 0.94
C LEU A 177 -28.57 6.96 -0.09
N THR A 178 -27.26 6.80 0.11
CA THR A 178 -26.42 5.90 -0.70
C THR A 178 -26.93 4.46 -0.65
N LEU A 179 -27.24 3.93 0.54
CA LEU A 179 -27.79 2.59 0.67
C LEU A 179 -29.12 2.43 -0.08
N TYR A 180 -30.00 3.43 -0.01
CA TYR A 180 -31.26 3.44 -0.75
C TYR A 180 -31.06 3.35 -2.26
N TYR A 181 -30.20 4.19 -2.87
CA TYR A 181 -29.98 4.14 -4.31
C TYR A 181 -29.24 2.87 -4.75
N LEU A 182 -28.30 2.37 -3.94
CA LEU A 182 -27.64 1.09 -4.19
C LEU A 182 -28.64 -0.06 -4.26
N LEU A 183 -29.56 -0.15 -3.30
CA LEU A 183 -30.55 -1.22 -3.25
C LEU A 183 -31.60 -1.08 -4.36
N LYS A 184 -32.10 0.14 -4.59
CA LYS A 184 -33.08 0.42 -5.64
C LYS A 184 -32.53 0.15 -7.04
N ALA A 185 -31.30 0.57 -7.32
CA ALA A 185 -30.70 0.45 -8.64
C ALA A 185 -30.01 -0.89 -8.89
N GLY A 186 -29.32 -1.43 -7.88
CA GLY A 186 -28.54 -2.66 -8.00
C GLY A 186 -29.35 -3.93 -7.73
N PHE A 187 -30.35 -3.86 -6.85
CA PHE A 187 -31.14 -5.03 -6.42
C PHE A 187 -32.64 -4.90 -6.73
N GLN A 188 -33.05 -3.83 -7.44
CA GLN A 188 -34.44 -3.56 -7.84
C GLN A 188 -35.43 -3.62 -6.67
N THR A 189 -34.99 -3.26 -5.46
CA THR A 189 -35.86 -3.28 -4.29
C THR A 189 -36.82 -2.08 -4.31
N GLU A 190 -38.11 -2.35 -4.42
CA GLU A 190 -39.14 -1.33 -4.35
C GLU A 190 -39.44 -0.93 -2.91
N HIS A 191 -39.16 0.34 -2.58
CA HIS A 191 -39.35 0.87 -1.22
C HIS A 191 -40.78 1.33 -0.92
N ARG A 192 -41.62 1.57 -1.93
CA ARG A 192 -42.81 2.43 -1.78
C ARG A 192 -44.16 1.72 -1.63
N ASP A 193 -44.24 0.41 -1.79
CA ASP A 193 -45.53 -0.30 -1.68
C ASP A 193 -45.49 -1.36 -0.57
N ASN A 194 -45.80 -0.95 0.66
CA ASN A 194 -46.05 -1.83 1.83
C ASN A 194 -44.94 -2.82 2.23
N GLY A 195 -43.72 -2.65 1.70
CA GLY A 195 -42.59 -3.53 1.98
C GLY A 195 -42.04 -3.41 3.40
N ASN A 196 -41.68 -4.55 4.00
CA ASN A 196 -41.00 -4.58 5.29
C ASN A 196 -39.55 -4.08 5.13
N ILE A 197 -39.27 -2.85 5.58
CA ILE A 197 -37.91 -2.26 5.56
C ILE A 197 -36.98 -2.79 6.66
N SER A 198 -37.44 -3.71 7.52
CA SER A 198 -36.72 -4.15 8.71
C SER A 198 -35.34 -4.73 8.38
N ASP A 199 -35.22 -5.54 7.33
CA ASP A 199 -33.94 -6.17 6.98
C ASP A 199 -32.95 -5.16 6.40
N ILE A 200 -33.45 -4.17 5.67
CA ILE A 200 -32.65 -3.06 5.16
C ILE A 200 -32.17 -2.17 6.31
N VAL A 201 -33.03 -1.91 7.29
CA VAL A 201 -32.66 -1.14 8.48
C VAL A 201 -31.66 -1.90 9.35
N ARG A 202 -31.77 -3.24 9.47
CA ARG A 202 -30.76 -4.07 10.13
C ARG A 202 -29.42 -4.02 9.42
N LEU A 203 -29.42 -4.09 8.09
CA LEU A 203 -28.22 -3.93 7.27
C LEU A 203 -27.62 -2.53 7.46
N ALA A 204 -28.42 -1.48 7.48
CA ALA A 204 -27.96 -0.12 7.74
C ALA A 204 -27.32 0.01 9.12
N HIS A 205 -27.89 -0.61 10.17
CA HIS A 205 -27.29 -0.66 11.50
C HIS A 205 -25.96 -1.40 11.52
N LEU A 206 -25.84 -2.52 10.78
CA LEU A 206 -24.60 -3.27 10.64
C LEU A 206 -23.50 -2.43 9.97
N LEU A 207 -23.82 -1.81 8.83
CA LEU A 207 -22.87 -1.03 8.03
C LEU A 207 -22.44 0.27 8.72
N THR A 208 -23.32 0.86 9.52
CA THR A 208 -23.03 2.10 10.27
C THR A 208 -22.46 1.85 11.67
N GLY A 209 -22.48 0.60 12.16
CA GLY A 209 -22.07 0.25 13.52
C GLY A 209 -22.97 0.81 14.63
N VAL A 210 -24.15 1.35 14.28
CA VAL A 210 -25.08 1.96 15.26
C VAL A 210 -25.87 0.86 15.97
N LYS A 211 -25.76 0.78 17.29
CA LYS A 211 -26.54 -0.16 18.11
C LYS A 211 -27.98 0.32 18.27
N PHE A 212 -28.92 -0.62 18.39
CA PHE A 212 -30.33 -0.35 18.70
C PHE A 212 -30.88 -1.40 19.67
N THR A 213 -31.89 -1.02 20.47
CA THR A 213 -32.60 -1.93 21.39
C THR A 213 -33.92 -2.42 20.81
N SER A 214 -34.62 -1.56 20.07
CA SER A 214 -35.81 -1.90 19.29
C SER A 214 -35.69 -1.28 17.90
N LEU A 215 -35.91 -2.09 16.87
CA LEU A 215 -35.70 -1.71 15.47
C LEU A 215 -36.66 -0.58 15.05
N GLN A 216 -37.95 -0.71 15.37
CA GLN A 216 -38.98 0.27 14.98
C GLN A 216 -38.78 1.65 15.64
N ASN A 217 -38.13 1.67 16.80
CA ASN A 217 -37.83 2.91 17.53
C ASN A 217 -36.47 3.50 17.17
N SER A 218 -35.67 2.82 16.33
CA SER A 218 -34.34 3.28 16.00
C SER A 218 -34.38 4.55 15.14
N ASP A 219 -33.38 5.41 15.33
CA ASP A 219 -33.23 6.64 14.54
C ASP A 219 -33.13 6.28 13.05
N ILE A 220 -32.27 5.32 12.71
CA ILE A 220 -32.12 4.83 11.32
C ILE A 220 -33.45 4.38 10.73
N TYR A 221 -34.30 3.65 11.47
CA TYR A 221 -35.61 3.22 10.98
C TYR A 221 -36.50 4.42 10.62
N LYS A 222 -36.62 5.39 11.53
CA LYS A 222 -37.45 6.59 11.33
C LYS A 222 -36.96 7.44 10.16
N LYS A 223 -35.64 7.51 9.99
CA LYS A 223 -34.98 8.27 8.91
C LYS A 223 -35.17 7.57 7.56
N TYR A 224 -34.86 6.28 7.52
CA TYR A 224 -34.90 5.46 6.32
C TYR A 224 -36.32 5.30 5.77
N ALA A 225 -37.33 5.16 6.64
CA ALA A 225 -38.74 5.12 6.25
C ALA A 225 -39.22 6.37 5.49
N LYS A 226 -38.49 7.49 5.61
CA LYS A 226 -38.83 8.78 4.99
C LYS A 226 -37.93 9.13 3.81
N ILE A 227 -36.98 8.29 3.43
CA ILE A 227 -36.09 8.54 2.28
C ILE A 227 -36.89 8.46 0.96
N PRO A 228 -36.61 9.33 -0.02
CA PRO A 228 -35.60 10.41 -0.02
C PRO A 228 -36.09 11.73 0.58
N ASP A 229 -37.35 11.83 0.99
CA ASP A 229 -38.00 13.09 1.39
C ASP A 229 -37.73 13.53 2.84
N HIS A 230 -36.85 12.84 3.59
CA HIS A 230 -36.64 13.12 5.00
C HIS A 230 -36.02 14.52 5.24
N LYS A 231 -35.07 14.95 4.41
CA LYS A 231 -34.47 16.30 4.46
C LYS A 231 -34.94 17.15 3.27
N ALA A 232 -36.23 17.43 3.17
CA ALA A 232 -36.79 18.17 2.03
C ALA A 232 -36.11 19.55 1.82
N GLY A 233 -35.93 19.95 0.56
CA GLY A 233 -35.41 21.27 0.16
C GLY A 233 -33.96 21.25 -0.34
N MET A 234 -33.24 22.37 -0.18
CA MET A 234 -31.86 22.56 -0.67
C MET A 234 -30.86 21.56 -0.07
N GLN A 235 -31.13 21.01 1.11
CA GLN A 235 -30.27 20.02 1.76
C GLN A 235 -30.29 18.67 1.05
N LEU A 236 -31.47 18.18 0.63
CA LEU A 236 -31.55 16.95 -0.17
C LEU A 236 -30.84 17.10 -1.51
N LEU A 237 -30.95 18.26 -2.15
CA LEU A 237 -30.25 18.52 -3.42
C LEU A 237 -28.73 18.42 -3.22
N ALA A 238 -28.19 19.05 -2.16
CA ALA A 238 -26.78 18.96 -1.81
C ALA A 238 -26.36 17.52 -1.49
N ASP A 239 -27.19 16.77 -0.75
CA ASP A 239 -26.91 15.38 -0.39
C ASP A 239 -26.95 14.45 -1.62
N LEU A 240 -27.87 14.66 -2.57
CA LEU A 240 -27.93 13.92 -3.83
C LEU A 240 -26.72 14.20 -4.72
N GLN A 241 -26.34 15.46 -4.86
CA GLN A 241 -25.13 15.87 -5.59
C GLN A 241 -23.86 15.31 -4.94
N TYR A 242 -23.84 15.21 -3.61
CA TYR A 242 -22.74 14.61 -2.87
C TYR A 242 -22.60 13.11 -3.13
N ILE A 243 -23.70 12.35 -3.15
CA ILE A 243 -23.63 10.90 -3.28
C ILE A 243 -23.49 10.42 -4.74
N ARG A 244 -23.92 11.23 -5.71
CA ARG A 244 -23.90 10.89 -7.14
C ARG A 244 -22.54 10.38 -7.64
N PRO A 245 -21.39 11.02 -7.34
CA PRO A 245 -20.09 10.60 -7.84
C PRO A 245 -19.71 9.17 -7.44
N TYR A 246 -20.12 8.69 -6.26
CA TYR A 246 -19.83 7.32 -5.83
C TYR A 246 -20.45 6.28 -6.79
N PHE A 247 -21.63 6.55 -7.35
CA PHE A 247 -22.28 5.65 -8.30
C PHE A 247 -21.70 5.75 -9.72
N THR A 248 -21.19 6.92 -10.10
CA THR A 248 -20.46 7.09 -11.37
C THR A 248 -19.19 6.24 -11.37
N VAL A 249 -18.41 6.29 -10.28
CA VAL A 249 -17.16 5.53 -10.14
C VAL A 249 -17.40 4.02 -10.09
N LEU A 250 -18.50 3.59 -9.46
CA LEU A 250 -18.88 2.17 -9.42
C LEU A 250 -19.51 1.68 -10.74
N HIS A 251 -19.55 2.49 -11.79
CA HIS A 251 -20.20 2.19 -13.07
C HIS A 251 -21.65 1.67 -12.90
N MET A 252 -22.40 2.35 -12.03
CA MET A 252 -23.81 2.04 -11.76
C MET A 252 -24.71 3.05 -12.49
N GLU A 253 -24.81 2.97 -13.82
CA GLU A 253 -25.52 3.97 -14.63
C GLU A 253 -27.01 4.05 -14.26
N SER A 254 -27.61 2.93 -13.85
CA SER A 254 -29.00 2.90 -13.38
C SER A 254 -29.20 3.75 -12.11
N ALA A 255 -28.23 3.74 -11.20
CA ALA A 255 -28.27 4.54 -9.97
C ALA A 255 -28.06 6.02 -10.28
N VAL A 256 -27.09 6.34 -11.16
CA VAL A 256 -26.82 7.71 -11.61
C VAL A 256 -28.06 8.31 -12.28
N ALA A 257 -28.72 7.57 -13.17
CA ALA A 257 -29.94 8.02 -13.84
C ALA A 257 -31.10 8.28 -12.86
N LEU A 258 -31.25 7.44 -11.83
CA LEU A 258 -32.26 7.64 -10.78
C LEU A 258 -31.98 8.90 -9.96
N ILE A 259 -30.71 9.13 -9.58
CA ILE A 259 -30.32 10.33 -8.84
C ILE A 259 -30.51 11.59 -9.70
N ASP A 260 -30.16 11.54 -10.99
CA ASP A 260 -30.32 12.67 -11.92
C ASP A 260 -31.80 13.01 -12.20
N GLU A 261 -32.68 12.01 -12.22
CA GLU A 261 -34.13 12.26 -12.27
C GLU A 261 -34.62 12.91 -10.97
N ASP A 262 -34.23 12.40 -9.81
CA ASP A 262 -34.65 12.94 -8.52
C ASP A 262 -34.12 14.37 -8.31
N ILE A 263 -32.88 14.67 -8.70
CA ILE A 263 -32.31 16.03 -8.72
C ILE A 263 -33.20 16.96 -9.57
N ARG A 264 -33.50 16.57 -10.82
CA ARG A 264 -34.32 17.39 -11.73
C ARG A 264 -35.74 17.62 -11.20
N GLN A 265 -36.35 16.60 -10.60
CA GLN A 265 -37.70 16.72 -10.01
C GLN A 265 -37.69 17.63 -8.79
N HIS A 266 -36.67 17.54 -7.93
CA HIS A 266 -36.55 18.39 -6.76
C HIS A 266 -36.23 19.86 -7.11
N GLU A 267 -35.36 20.12 -8.09
CA GLU A 267 -35.11 21.47 -8.58
C GLU A 267 -36.38 22.15 -9.12
N LYS A 268 -37.23 21.41 -9.85
CA LYS A 268 -38.53 21.91 -10.33
C LYS A 268 -39.49 22.23 -9.19
N ARG A 269 -39.43 21.50 -8.07
CA ARG A 269 -40.27 21.74 -6.88
C ARG A 269 -39.80 22.94 -6.07
N ILE A 270 -38.49 23.21 -6.03
CA ILE A 270 -37.91 24.36 -5.30
C ILE A 270 -38.15 25.69 -6.04
N ARG A 271 -38.25 25.66 -7.39
CA ARG A 271 -38.50 26.86 -8.22
C ARG A 271 -39.98 27.28 -8.33
N LYS A 272 -40.92 26.49 -7.81
CA LYS A 272 -42.35 26.80 -7.75
C LYS A 272 -42.71 27.37 -6.39
#